data_AF-A0A536ZRG5-F1
#
_entry.id   AF-A0A536ZRG5-F1
#
_cell.length_a   1.000
_cell.length_b   1.000
_cell.length_c   1.000
_cell.angle_alpha   90.00
_cell.angle_beta   90.00
_cell.angle_gamma   90.00
#
_symmetry.space_group_name_H-M   'P 1'
#
loop_
_entity.id
_entity.type
_entity.pdbx_description
1 polymer ?
#
loop_
_entity_poly.entity_id
_entity_poly.type
_entity_poly.pdbx_seq_one_letter_code
_entity_poly.pdbx_strand_id
1 'polypeptide(L)' 'MKLCVFGAGAVGGHIAAKLAAAGNEVSVVARGAHLEAMRSRGLKLLHGD' A
#
# COMPACT_ATOMS: atom_id res chain seq x y z
N MET A 1 -3.51 2.00 14.94
CA MET A 1 -2.98 3.37 14.72
C MET A 1 -3.35 3.82 13.31
N LYS A 2 -3.49 5.14 13.06
CA LYS A 2 -3.74 5.69 11.70
C LYS A 2 -2.42 6.08 11.05
N LEU A 3 -2.07 5.44 9.94
CA LEU A 3 -0.77 5.58 9.29
C LEU A 3 -0.92 6.02 7.84
N CYS A 4 -0.11 6.97 7.40
CA CYS A 4 -0.04 7.38 6.01
C CYS A 4 1.35 7.09 5.45
N VAL A 5 1.42 6.30 4.37
CA VAL A 5 2.66 6.11 3.61
C VAL A 5 2.65 7.04 2.41
N PHE A 6 3.50 8.06 2.43
CA PHE A 6 3.60 9.03 1.34
C PHE A 6 4.48 8.46 0.21
N GLY A 7 3.84 7.84 -0.78
CA GLY A 7 4.48 7.19 -1.92
C GLY A 7 4.43 5.66 -1.84
N ALA A 8 3.40 5.04 -2.44
CA ALA A 8 3.32 3.58 -2.58
C ALA A 8 4.10 3.06 -3.81
N GLY A 9 5.43 3.24 -3.79
CA GLY A 9 6.36 2.58 -4.72
C GLY A 9 6.78 1.20 -4.21
N ALA A 10 7.95 0.70 -4.63
CA ALA A 10 8.45 -0.61 -4.19
C ALA A 10 8.52 -0.74 -2.65
N VAL A 11 9.23 0.17 -1.99
CA VAL A 11 9.40 0.14 -0.52
C VAL A 11 8.11 0.56 0.18
N GLY A 12 7.54 1.70 -0.20
CA GLY A 12 6.34 2.23 0.47
C GLY A 12 5.13 1.30 0.35
N GLY A 13 4.91 0.68 -0.82
CA GLY A 13 3.86 -0.33 -1.01
C GLY A 13 4.09 -1.58 -0.17
N HIS A 14 5.34 -2.06 -0.07
CA HIS A 14 5.68 -3.21 0.77
C HIS A 14 5.39 -2.94 2.25
N ILE A 15 5.83 -1.78 2.77
CA ILE A 15 5.59 -1.37 4.15
C ILE A 15 4.09 -1.18 4.40
N ALA A 16 3.37 -0.49 3.51
CA ALA A 16 1.93 -0.26 3.64
C ALA A 16 1.15 -1.58 3.70
N ALA A 17 1.47 -2.53 2.82
CA ALA A 17 0.81 -3.84 2.79
C ALA A 17 1.05 -4.64 4.08
N LYS A 18 2.29 -4.67 4.60
CA LYS A 18 2.59 -5.35 5.86
C LYS A 18 1.95 -4.67 7.08
N LEU A 19 1.94 -3.33 7.13
CA LEU A 19 1.28 -2.59 8.22
C LEU A 19 -0.24 -2.81 8.23
N ALA A 20 -0.86 -2.85 7.05
CA ALA A 20 -2.28 -3.16 6.90
C ALA A 20 -2.59 -4.61 7.33
N ALA A 21 -1.75 -5.57 6.92
CA ALA A 21 -1.88 -6.97 7.34
C ALA A 21 -1.71 -7.16 8.86
N ALA A 22 -0.94 -6.29 9.52
CA ALA A 22 -0.82 -6.24 10.98
C ALA A 22 -2.01 -5.56 11.70
N GLY A 23 -3.09 -5.22 10.99
CA GLY A 23 -4.32 -4.67 11.57
C GLY A 23 -4.32 -3.15 11.77
N ASN A 24 -3.41 -2.41 11.14
CA ASN A 24 -3.42 -0.93 11.21
C ASN A 24 -4.34 -0.33 10.14
N GLU A 25 -4.91 0.84 10.45
CA GLU A 25 -5.62 1.68 9.47
C GLU A 25 -4.57 2.43 8.65
N VAL A 26 -4.35 2.00 7.41
CA VAL A 26 -3.29 2.51 6.53
C VAL A 26 -3.89 3.24 5.33
N SER A 27 -3.43 4.46 5.10
CA SER A 27 -3.62 5.22 3.86
C SER A 27 -2.31 5.30 3.08
N VAL A 28 -2.40 5.41 1.75
CA VAL A 28 -1.22 5.62 0.90
C VAL A 28 -1.44 6.76 -0.07
N VAL A 29 -0.36 7.47 -0.39
CA VAL A 29 -0.33 8.43 -1.50
C VAL A 29 0.32 7.78 -2.71
N ALA A 30 -0.41 7.75 -3.82
CA ALA A 30 0.05 7.25 -5.12
C ALA A 30 -0.45 8.18 -6.23
N ARG A 31 0.05 8.00 -7.46
CA ARG A 31 -0.35 8.83 -8.62
C ARG A 31 -0.44 8.00 -9.89
N GLY A 32 -1.17 8.54 -10.88
CA GLY A 32 -1.27 7.97 -12.23
C GLY A 32 -1.86 6.57 -12.23
N ALA A 33 -1.41 5.73 -13.18
CA ALA A 33 -1.93 4.38 -13.38
C ALA A 33 -1.86 3.48 -12.13
N HIS A 34 -0.89 3.71 -11.23
CA HIS A 34 -0.78 2.91 -10.01
C HIS A 34 -1.88 3.24 -9.00
N LEU A 35 -2.26 4.51 -8.86
CA LEU A 35 -3.39 4.92 -8.02
C LEU A 35 -4.71 4.34 -8.55
N GLU A 36 -4.94 4.38 -9.87
CA GLU A 36 -6.14 3.82 -10.49
C GLU A 36 -6.21 2.29 -10.32
N ALA A 37 -5.09 1.59 -10.44
CA ALA A 37 -5.01 0.16 -10.18
C ALA A 37 -5.32 -0.18 -8.70
N MET A 38 -4.81 0.60 -7.75
CA MET A 38 -5.08 0.41 -6.32
C MET A 38 -6.54 0.68 -5.98
N ARG A 39 -7.17 1.70 -6.58
CA ARG A 39 -8.59 1.99 -6.36
C ARG A 39 -9.51 0.89 -6.88
N SER A 40 -9.16 0.28 -8.01
CA SER A 40 -9.97 -0.78 -8.64
C SER A 40 -9.77 -2.17 -8.03
N ARG A 41 -8.55 -2.51 -7.59
CA ARG A 41 -8.19 -3.88 -7.17
C ARG A 41 -7.48 -3.97 -5.83
N GLY A 42 -7.27 -2.86 -5.14
CA GLY A 42 -6.49 -2.79 -3.90
C GLY A 42 -4.98 -2.85 -4.12
N LEU A 43 -4.23 -2.77 -3.02
CA LEU A 43 -2.79 -2.97 -2.98
C LEU A 43 -2.49 -4.47 -2.79
N LYS A 44 -1.83 -5.09 -3.76
CA LYS A 44 -1.38 -6.48 -3.69
C LYS A 44 0.13 -6.55 -3.47
N LEU A 45 0.56 -7.25 -2.42
CA LEU A 45 1.96 -7.59 -2.20
C LEU A 45 2.20 -9.04 -2.63
N LEU A 46 3.17 -9.24 -3.53
CA LEU A 46 3.74 -10.54 -3.84
C LEU A 46 5.13 -10.59 -3.21
N HIS A 47 5.38 -11.55 -2.33
CA HIS A 47 6.69 -11.81 -1.75
C HIS A 47 6.92 -13.32 -1.67
N GLY A 48 8.19 -13.73 -1.69
CA GLY A 48 8.55 -15.14 -1.49
C GLY A 48 8.29 -15.59 -0.06
N ASP A 49 8.39 -16.90 0.16
CA ASP A 49 8.38 -17.48 1.50
C ASP A 49 9.58 -17.00 2.35
#